data_AF-A0A3D9Z1R5-F1
#
_entry.id   AF-A0A3D9Z1R5-F1
#
_cell.length_a   1.000
_cell.length_b   1.000
_cell.length_c   1.000
_cell.angle_alpha   90.00
_cell.angle_beta   90.00
_cell.angle_gamma   90.00
#
_symmetry.space_group_name_H-M   'P 1'
#
loop_
_entity.id
_entity.type
_entity.pdbx_description
1 polymer ?
#
loop_
_entity_poly.entity_id
_entity_poly.type
_entity_poly.pdbx_seq_one_letter_code
_entity_poly.pdbx_strand_id
1 'polypeptide(L)'
;MSLKLLAFAAFAILSLLPLSPAEAQYPSNDQFSEGPCGGVMTGYDRRQYTCEANRKPVCEQSTGRCVCLLRRQCGGASDENF
;
A
#
# COMPACT_ATOMS: atom_id res chain seq x y z
N MET A 1 27.14 -50.73 21.67
CA MET A 1 26.02 -50.65 20.71
C MET A 1 26.51 -49.88 19.49
N SER A 2 26.59 -50.56 18.36
CA SER A 2 27.24 -50.11 17.13
C SER A 2 26.22 -49.64 16.09
N LEU A 3 26.58 -48.60 15.35
CA LEU A 3 26.35 -48.38 13.91
C LEU A 3 24.92 -48.55 13.32
N LYS A 4 24.38 -47.47 12.73
CA LYS A 4 24.24 -47.31 11.26
C LYS A 4 23.47 -46.03 10.89
N LEU A 5 24.19 -45.11 10.25
CA LEU A 5 23.68 -44.21 9.21
C LEU A 5 23.06 -45.02 8.06
N LEU A 6 22.12 -44.40 7.33
CA LEU A 6 21.68 -44.58 5.92
C LEU A 6 20.19 -44.18 5.84
N ALA A 7 19.64 -43.49 4.84
CA ALA A 7 20.14 -42.77 3.69
C ALA A 7 18.94 -42.01 3.06
N PHE A 8 19.23 -40.83 2.53
CA PHE A 8 18.66 -40.20 1.33
C PHE A 8 17.47 -40.89 0.64
N ALA A 9 16.34 -40.19 0.58
CA ALA A 9 15.44 -40.26 -0.55
C ALA A 9 15.30 -38.85 -1.14
N ALA A 10 16.01 -38.64 -2.25
CA ALA A 10 15.83 -37.52 -3.13
C ALA A 10 14.42 -37.54 -3.72
N PHE A 11 13.68 -36.44 -3.62
CA PHE A 11 12.62 -36.13 -4.58
C PHE A 11 12.87 -34.72 -5.12
N ALA A 12 13.62 -34.71 -6.22
CA ALA A 12 13.62 -33.61 -7.16
C ALA A 12 12.24 -33.55 -7.82
N ILE A 13 11.52 -32.46 -7.61
CA ILE A 13 10.45 -31.99 -8.51
C ILE A 13 10.63 -30.46 -8.58
N LEU A 14 11.60 -29.96 -9.33
CA LEU A 14 11.37 -29.37 -10.66
C LEU A 14 9.88 -29.15 -10.99
N SER A 15 9.26 -28.17 -10.35
CA SER A 15 8.03 -27.55 -10.82
C SER A 15 8.38 -26.13 -11.26
N LEU A 16 8.91 -26.05 -12.49
CA LEU A 16 8.98 -24.83 -13.27
C LEU A 16 7.56 -24.30 -13.45
N LEU A 17 7.13 -23.37 -12.59
CA LEU A 17 6.02 -22.48 -12.93
C LEU A 17 6.60 -21.23 -13.58
N PRO A 18 6.06 -20.81 -14.74
CA PRO A 18 6.48 -19.59 -15.38
C PRO A 18 6.17 -18.44 -14.42
N LEU A 19 7.22 -17.78 -13.91
CA LEU A 19 7.10 -16.40 -13.46
C LEU A 19 6.75 -15.59 -14.71
N SER A 20 5.48 -15.53 -15.04
CA SER A 20 4.96 -14.38 -15.77
C SER A 20 5.35 -13.18 -14.91
N PRO A 21 6.19 -12.24 -15.39
CA PRO A 21 6.24 -10.95 -14.74
C PRO A 21 4.82 -10.43 -14.85
N ALA A 22 4.10 -10.39 -13.72
CA ALA A 22 2.95 -9.52 -13.61
C ALA A 22 3.47 -8.18 -14.09
N GLU A 23 2.96 -7.73 -15.24
CA GLU A 23 3.22 -6.41 -15.77
C GLU A 23 2.90 -5.50 -14.59
N ALA A 24 3.94 -5.00 -13.94
CA ALA A 24 3.82 -4.04 -12.87
C ALA A 24 3.15 -2.86 -13.56
N GLN A 25 1.82 -2.79 -13.43
CA GLN A 25 1.04 -1.64 -13.78
C GLN A 25 1.66 -0.53 -12.96
N TYR A 26 2.56 0.21 -13.58
CA TYR A 26 3.27 1.33 -12.98
C TYR A 26 2.20 2.20 -12.33
N PRO A 27 2.09 2.28 -10.98
CA PRO A 27 1.29 3.31 -10.40
C PRO A 27 2.03 4.60 -10.72
N SER A 28 1.39 5.47 -11.48
CA SER A 28 1.89 6.77 -11.86
C SER A 28 2.53 7.49 -10.65
N ASN A 29 3.86 7.56 -10.67
CA ASN A 29 4.80 8.48 -10.01
C ASN A 29 4.65 8.99 -8.57
N ASP A 30 3.65 8.60 -7.78
CA ASP A 30 3.27 9.42 -6.64
C ASP A 30 3.05 8.59 -5.38
N GLN A 31 4.04 8.66 -4.48
CA GLN A 31 4.14 7.93 -3.22
C GLN A 31 3.12 8.44 -2.20
N PHE A 32 1.81 8.31 -2.47
CA PHE A 32 0.76 8.77 -1.56
C PHE A 32 -0.08 7.62 -1.02
N SER A 33 -0.59 7.78 0.20
CA SER A 33 -1.62 6.92 0.79
C SER A 33 -2.88 7.75 1.01
N GLU A 34 -4.06 7.16 0.75
CA GLU A 34 -5.34 7.84 0.86
C GLU A 34 -6.22 7.23 1.97
N GLY A 35 -6.79 8.07 2.83
CA GLY A 35 -7.75 7.63 3.87
C GLY A 35 -9.23 7.78 3.45
N PRO A 36 -10.19 7.56 4.37
CA PRO A 36 -11.63 7.73 4.09
C PRO A 36 -12.03 9.21 3.91
N CYS A 37 -13.22 9.47 3.36
CA CYS A 37 -13.78 10.82 3.31
C CYS A 37 -14.09 11.34 4.73
N GLY A 38 -13.59 12.53 5.05
CA GLY A 38 -13.77 13.17 6.34
C GLY A 38 -13.16 12.44 7.54
N GLY A 39 -13.36 13.02 8.72
CA GLY A 39 -12.91 12.44 9.98
C GLY A 39 -11.43 12.71 10.26
N VAL A 40 -10.87 11.95 11.21
CA VAL A 40 -9.50 12.12 11.68
C VAL A 40 -8.62 11.02 11.08
N MET A 41 -7.47 11.42 10.54
CA MET A 41 -6.41 10.51 10.10
C MET A 41 -5.10 10.84 10.80
N THR A 42 -4.37 9.81 11.22
CA THR A 42 -3.02 9.98 11.75
C THR A 42 -2.01 9.72 10.64
N GLY A 43 -1.18 10.72 10.34
CA GLY A 43 -0.09 10.60 9.38
C GLY A 43 1.06 9.75 9.92
N TYR A 44 1.98 9.33 9.03
CA TYR A 44 3.19 8.61 9.45
C TYR A 44 4.14 9.49 10.28
N ASP A 45 4.00 10.81 10.18
CA ASP A 45 4.65 11.79 11.04
C ASP A 45 4.09 11.80 12.49
N ARG A 46 3.10 10.93 12.77
CA ARG A 46 2.37 10.81 14.04
C ARG A 46 1.51 12.03 14.39
N ARG A 47 1.22 12.89 13.42
CA ARG A 47 0.29 14.02 13.60
C ARG A 47 -1.11 13.63 13.16
N GLN A 48 -2.11 14.24 13.78
CA GLN A 48 -3.51 14.06 13.41
C GLN A 48 -3.93 15.14 12.42
N TYR A 49 -4.66 14.73 11.40
CA TYR A 49 -5.20 15.53 10.31
C TYR A 49 -6.71 15.31 10.25
N THR A 50 -7.49 16.36 10.52
CA THR A 50 -8.95 16.29 10.50
C THR A 50 -9.46 16.86 9.19
N CYS A 51 -10.19 16.04 8.43
CA CYS A 51 -10.81 16.44 7.18
C CYS A 51 -12.31 16.65 7.35
N GLU A 52 -12.83 17.64 6.62
CA GLU A 52 -14.28 17.81 6.42
C GLU A 52 -14.86 16.65 5.62
N ALA A 53 -16.18 16.43 5.73
CA ALA A 53 -16.86 15.30 5.08
C ALA A 53 -16.70 15.27 3.54
N ASN A 54 -16.55 16.44 2.92
CA ASN A 54 -16.34 16.61 1.47
C ASN A 54 -14.85 16.54 1.05
N ARG A 55 -13.94 16.25 1.98
CA ARG A 55 -12.50 16.18 1.76
C ARG A 55 -11.96 14.79 2.07
N LYS A 56 -10.92 14.39 1.36
CA LYS A 56 -10.19 13.13 1.56
C LYS A 56 -8.74 13.44 1.99
N PRO A 57 -8.22 12.80 3.04
CA PRO A 57 -6.82 12.92 3.40
C PRO A 57 -5.95 12.19 2.38
N VAL A 58 -4.93 12.89 1.89
CA VAL A 58 -3.88 12.37 1.02
C VAL A 58 -2.56 12.61 1.74
N CYS A 59 -1.78 11.55 1.96
CA CYS A 59 -0.55 11.59 2.76
C CYS A 59 0.67 11.32 1.89
N GLU A 60 1.65 12.22 1.97
CA GLU A 60 2.98 12.05 1.40
C GLU A 60 3.74 10.96 2.15
N GLN A 61 4.12 9.88 1.48
CA GLN A 61 4.83 8.77 2.12
C GLN A 61 6.25 9.15 2.56
N SER A 62 6.89 10.12 1.91
CA SER A 62 8.27 10.54 2.24
C SER A 62 8.34 11.31 3.57
N THR A 63 7.40 12.21 3.82
CA THR A 63 7.35 13.05 5.03
C THR A 63 6.38 12.52 6.08
N GLY A 64 5.42 11.68 5.66
CA GLY A 64 4.32 11.20 6.48
C GLY A 64 3.23 12.24 6.73
N ARG A 65 3.34 13.43 6.12
CA ARG A 65 2.38 14.52 6.30
C ARG A 65 1.18 14.34 5.39
N CYS A 66 0.01 14.72 5.87
CA CYS A 66 -1.24 14.63 5.13
C CYS A 66 -1.86 16.00 4.87
N VAL A 67 -2.62 16.11 3.78
CA VAL A 67 -3.52 17.25 3.53
C VAL A 67 -4.91 16.75 3.16
N CYS A 68 -5.92 17.57 3.40
CA CYS A 68 -7.31 17.23 3.10
C CYS A 68 -7.74 17.90 1.79
N LEU A 69 -7.82 17.12 0.71
CA LEU A 69 -8.23 17.64 -0.60
C LEU A 69 -9.72 17.47 -0.80
N LEU A 70 -10.38 18.49 -1.36
CA LEU A 70 -11.74 18.36 -1.89
C LEU A 70 -11.77 17.25 -2.92
N ARG A 71 -12.75 16.36 -2.78
CA ARG A 71 -12.99 15.29 -3.75
C ARG A 71 -14.48 15.18 -4.06
N ARG A 72 -14.83 15.06 -5.34
CA ARG A 72 -16.22 14.86 -5.80
C ARG A 72 -16.85 13.60 -5.22
N GLN A 73 -16.06 12.52 -5.10
CA GLN A 73 -16.51 11.27 -4.48
C GLN A 73 -16.91 11.40 -3.00
N CYS A 74 -16.43 12.45 -2.32
CA CYS A 74 -16.78 12.76 -0.93
C CYS A 74 -17.93 13.78 -0.84
N GLY A 75 -18.51 14.23 -1.96
CA GLY A 75 -19.54 15.29 -2.00
C GLY A 75 -18.99 16.70 -2.22
N GLY A 76 -17.70 16.84 -2.58
CA GLY A 76 -17.12 18.13 -3.00
C GLY A 76 -17.62 18.60 -4.37
N ALA A 77 -17.56 19.90 -4.64
CA ALA A 77 -17.96 20.46 -5.94
C ALA A 77 -16.95 20.15 -7.07
N SER A 78 -15.69 19.93 -6.70
CA SER A 78 -14.56 19.65 -7.59
C SER A 78 -13.53 18.77 -6.88
N ASP A 79 -12.58 18.27 -7.66
CA ASP A 79 -11.40 17.60 -7.14
C ASP A 79 -10.23 18.59 -7.06
N GLU A 80 -9.61 18.71 -5.89
CA GLU A 80 -8.34 19.41 -5.72
C GLU A 80 -7.16 18.47 -6.04
N ASN A 81 -6.09 19.02 -6.61
CA ASN A 81 -4.84 18.32 -6.85
C ASN A 81 -3.91 18.46 -5.64
N PHE A 82 -3.14 17.41 -5.37
CA PHE A 82 -2.18 17.34 -4.27
C PHE A 82 -0.83 17.92 -4.70
#